data_AF-A0A0C2CVA9-F1
#
_entry.id   AF-A0A0C2CVA9-F1
#
_cell.length_a   1.000
_cell.length_b   1.000
_cell.length_c   1.000
_cell.angle_alpha   90.00
_cell.angle_beta   90.00
_cell.angle_gamma   90.00
#
_symmetry.space_group_name_H-M   'P 1'
#
loop_
_entity.id
_entity.type
_entity.pdbx_description
1 polymer ?
#
loop_
_entity_poly.entity_id
_entity_poly.type
_entity_poly.pdbx_seq_one_letter_code
_entity_poly.pdbx_strand_id
1 'polypeptide(L)'
;MLQPVLLVVAVGYGLSQRLPPFDVRDTELLQMSKKLRKSDDNKAHPWQITINYQGQAKDTQDNAPKEFFTNVDNNLLERPSFSQFIAMMDNFNRKTGSIEPRVPPEQEKREISTFLTTILASRPWQTLYGFLNRKGHPYAKNPSIFRNWIEQLWFTHYSRSKGKADSSAFEHVFMGEVSMLNKNPKVY
;
A
#
# COMPACT_ATOMS: atom_id res chain seq x y z
N MET A 1 -15.72 -36.59 50.09
CA MET A 1 -14.40 -35.99 49.76
C MET A 1 -14.44 -35.67 48.28
N LEU A 2 -14.76 -34.41 47.92
CA LEU A 2 -14.93 -33.96 46.54
C LEU A 2 -13.82 -32.93 46.25
N GLN A 3 -12.93 -33.24 45.32
CA GLN A 3 -11.95 -32.28 44.79
C GLN A 3 -12.62 -31.41 43.72
N PRO A 4 -12.47 -30.08 43.75
CA PRO A 4 -12.83 -29.26 42.61
C PRO A 4 -11.65 -29.16 41.64
N VAL A 5 -11.92 -29.48 40.37
CA VAL A 5 -11.03 -29.26 39.22
C VAL A 5 -11.02 -27.76 38.90
N LEU A 6 -9.83 -27.14 38.94
CA LEU A 6 -9.64 -25.73 38.59
C LEU A 6 -9.58 -25.59 37.06
N LEU A 7 -10.64 -25.04 36.46
CA LEU A 7 -10.70 -24.71 35.04
C LEU A 7 -9.92 -23.41 34.80
N VAL A 8 -8.74 -23.48 34.18
CA VAL A 8 -7.97 -22.29 33.77
C VAL A 8 -8.60 -21.70 32.52
N VAL A 9 -9.34 -20.60 32.68
CA VAL A 9 -9.84 -19.79 31.56
C VAL A 9 -8.67 -18.93 31.07
N ALA A 10 -8.12 -19.30 29.91
CA ALA A 10 -7.17 -18.46 29.18
C ALA A 10 -7.89 -17.21 28.66
N VAL A 11 -7.78 -16.10 29.41
CA VAL A 11 -8.23 -14.79 28.94
C VAL A 11 -7.26 -14.35 27.84
N GLY A 12 -7.73 -14.41 26.60
CA GLY A 12 -7.04 -13.81 25.46
C GLY A 12 -6.90 -12.31 25.68
N TYR A 13 -5.68 -11.86 25.93
CA TYR A 13 -5.35 -10.44 25.95
C TYR A 13 -5.47 -9.90 24.53
N GLY A 14 -6.65 -9.39 24.19
CA GLY A 14 -6.80 -8.36 23.17
C GLY A 14 -6.13 -7.09 23.69
N LEU A 15 -4.80 -7.00 23.59
CA LEU A 15 -4.09 -5.74 23.83
C LEU A 15 -4.57 -4.75 22.77
N SER A 16 -5.50 -3.88 23.16
CA SER A 16 -5.69 -2.60 22.48
C SER A 16 -4.34 -1.91 22.50
N GLN A 17 -3.64 -1.94 21.37
CA GLN A 17 -2.35 -1.30 21.23
C GLN A 17 -2.57 0.20 21.32
N ARG A 18 -2.42 0.76 22.52
CA ARG A 18 -2.27 2.19 22.68
C ARG A 18 -0.93 2.58 22.05
N LEU A 19 -0.99 3.14 20.86
CA LEU A 19 0.16 3.82 20.28
C LEU A 19 0.58 4.93 21.27
N PRO A 20 1.86 5.02 21.66
CA PRO A 20 2.32 6.13 22.47
C PRO A 20 2.00 7.45 21.74
N PRO A 21 1.79 8.56 22.47
CA PRO A 21 1.58 9.86 21.86
C PRO A 21 2.70 10.12 20.85
N PHE A 22 2.36 10.10 19.57
CA PHE A 22 3.29 10.34 18.49
C PHE A 22 3.13 11.80 18.05
N ASP A 23 3.80 12.69 18.77
CA ASP A 23 3.74 14.12 18.48
C ASP A 23 4.62 14.44 17.25
N VAL A 24 3.97 14.76 16.14
CA VAL A 24 4.61 15.23 14.92
C VAL A 24 3.91 16.48 14.44
N ARG A 25 4.67 17.57 14.31
CA ARG A 25 4.15 18.84 13.82
C ARG A 25 4.01 18.83 12.30
N ASP A 26 3.09 19.63 11.78
CA ASP A 26 2.92 19.82 10.32
C ASP A 26 4.21 20.26 9.62
N THR A 27 5.03 21.06 10.29
CA THR A 27 6.35 21.47 9.78
C THR A 27 7.31 20.29 9.64
N GLU A 28 7.28 19.33 10.56
CA GLU A 28 8.06 18.10 10.47
C GLU A 28 7.54 17.21 9.34
N LEU A 29 6.22 17.09 9.18
CA LEU A 29 5.60 16.35 8.06
C LEU A 29 5.98 16.94 6.71
N LEU A 30 5.91 18.28 6.56
CA LEU A 30 6.29 18.98 5.35
C LEU A 30 7.78 18.77 5.01
N GLN A 31 8.65 18.91 6.01
CA GLN A 31 10.09 18.68 5.84
C GLN A 31 10.37 17.22 5.47
N MET A 32 9.68 16.27 6.12
CA MET A 32 9.83 14.86 5.82
C MET A 32 9.39 14.53 4.40
N SER A 33 8.22 15.02 3.97
CA SER A 33 7.72 14.83 2.60
C SER A 33 8.72 15.32 1.55
N LYS A 34 9.28 16.53 1.73
CA LYS A 34 10.35 17.05 0.86
C LYS A 34 11.59 16.16 0.87
N LYS A 35 11.99 15.68 2.04
CA LYS A 35 13.17 14.81 2.19
C LYS A 35 12.98 13.47 1.50
N LEU A 36 11.83 12.83 1.67
CA LEU A 36 11.46 11.59 1.00
C LEU A 36 11.49 11.76 -0.52
N ARG A 37 10.85 12.82 -1.03
CA ARG A 37 10.85 13.14 -2.47
C ARG A 37 12.25 13.38 -3.03
N LYS A 38 13.12 14.05 -2.26
CA LYS A 38 14.52 14.28 -2.65
C LYS A 38 15.31 12.97 -2.67
N SER A 39 15.12 12.09 -1.69
CA SER A 39 15.83 10.82 -1.53
C SER A 39 15.37 9.72 -2.48
N ASP A 40 14.26 9.91 -3.19
CA ASP A 40 13.75 8.95 -4.14
C ASP A 40 14.64 8.94 -5.40
N ASP A 41 15.56 7.98 -5.44
CA ASP A 41 16.44 7.70 -6.57
C ASP A 41 15.73 6.87 -7.66
N ASN A 42 14.62 6.21 -7.32
CA ASN A 42 13.87 5.39 -8.26
C ASN A 42 12.89 6.21 -9.11
N LYS A 43 12.52 7.44 -8.68
CA LYS A 43 11.59 8.31 -9.43
C LYS A 43 11.94 8.43 -10.91
N ALA A 44 10.88 8.57 -11.71
CA ALA A 44 11.00 8.94 -13.10
C ALA A 44 11.73 10.28 -13.26
N HIS A 45 12.66 10.34 -14.20
CA HIS A 45 13.22 11.60 -14.66
C HIS A 45 12.31 12.26 -15.71
N PRO A 46 12.43 13.60 -15.91
CA PRO A 46 11.55 14.32 -16.84
C PRO A 46 11.53 13.78 -18.28
N TRP A 47 12.62 13.15 -18.74
CA TRP A 47 12.71 12.58 -20.09
C TRP A 47 12.17 11.14 -20.20
N GLN A 48 11.85 10.49 -19.09
CA GLN A 48 11.38 9.10 -19.07
C GLN A 48 9.86 8.99 -19.20
N ILE A 49 9.13 10.11 -19.13
CA ILE A 49 7.68 10.15 -19.25
C ILE A 49 7.32 11.36 -20.12
N THR A 50 6.57 11.12 -21.20
CA THR A 50 6.01 12.18 -22.04
C THR A 50 4.49 12.22 -21.85
N ILE A 51 3.99 13.40 -21.46
CA ILE A 51 2.59 13.62 -21.13
C ILE A 51 1.96 14.57 -22.16
N ASN A 52 0.73 14.26 -22.57
CA ASN A 52 -0.12 15.08 -23.40
C ASN A 52 -1.35 15.54 -22.61
N TYR A 53 -1.25 16.73 -22.00
CA TYR A 53 -2.31 17.29 -21.15
C TYR A 53 -3.60 17.64 -21.90
N GLN A 54 -3.53 17.88 -23.23
CA GLN A 54 -4.67 18.23 -24.08
C GLN A 54 -5.49 19.42 -23.54
N GLY A 55 -6.81 19.43 -23.76
CA GLY A 55 -7.70 20.50 -23.31
C GLY A 55 -8.12 20.33 -21.85
N GLN A 56 -8.46 21.45 -21.23
CA GLN A 56 -8.99 21.47 -19.87
C GLN A 56 -10.30 20.67 -19.79
N ALA A 57 -10.42 19.83 -18.76
CA ALA A 57 -11.68 19.19 -18.42
C ALA A 57 -12.71 20.26 -18.07
N LYS A 58 -13.70 20.45 -18.95
CA LYS A 58 -14.77 21.42 -18.81
C LYS A 58 -16.05 20.80 -19.37
N ASP A 59 -17.10 20.86 -18.56
CA ASP A 59 -18.42 20.30 -18.88
C ASP A 59 -18.35 18.80 -19.25
N THR A 60 -19.30 18.32 -20.05
CA THR A 60 -19.40 16.90 -20.43
C THR A 60 -18.73 16.57 -21.77
N GLN A 61 -18.09 17.54 -22.42
CA GLN A 61 -17.44 17.33 -23.71
C GLN A 61 -16.01 16.82 -23.51
N ASP A 62 -15.63 15.78 -24.26
CA ASP A 62 -14.27 15.27 -24.26
C ASP A 62 -13.32 16.25 -24.96
N ASN A 63 -12.50 16.94 -24.15
CA ASN A 63 -11.45 17.85 -24.60
C ASN A 63 -10.06 17.20 -24.60
N ALA A 64 -9.97 15.89 -24.35
CA ALA A 64 -8.74 15.13 -24.25
C ALA A 64 -8.81 13.76 -24.97
N PRO A 65 -9.13 13.72 -26.28
CA PRO A 65 -9.42 12.48 -27.01
C PRO A 65 -8.21 11.55 -27.26
N LYS A 66 -6.99 12.00 -26.98
CA LYS A 66 -5.75 11.23 -27.14
C LYS A 66 -5.30 10.63 -25.80
N GLU A 67 -4.33 9.72 -25.86
CA GLU A 67 -3.73 9.17 -24.65
C GLU A 67 -2.97 10.25 -23.86
N PHE A 68 -3.10 10.20 -22.53
CA PHE A 68 -2.40 11.11 -21.62
C PHE A 68 -0.91 10.83 -21.57
N PHE A 69 -0.51 9.56 -21.49
CA PHE A 69 0.89 9.14 -21.61
C PHE A 69 1.16 8.80 -23.07
N THR A 70 2.01 9.58 -23.73
CA THR A 70 2.43 9.31 -25.11
C THR A 70 3.72 8.49 -25.16
N ASN A 71 4.49 8.48 -24.06
CA ASN A 71 5.65 7.63 -23.88
C ASN A 71 5.91 7.41 -22.38
N VAL A 72 6.21 6.18 -22.00
CA VAL A 72 6.85 5.82 -20.73
C VAL A 72 8.06 4.95 -21.07
N ASP A 73 9.24 5.34 -20.61
CA ASP A 73 10.49 4.61 -20.84
C ASP A 73 10.41 3.20 -20.22
N ASN A 74 10.52 2.16 -21.04
CA ASN A 74 10.46 0.77 -20.57
C ASN A 74 11.55 0.46 -19.54
N ASN A 75 12.73 1.09 -19.65
CA ASN A 75 13.80 0.89 -18.66
C ASN A 75 13.42 1.41 -17.27
N LEU A 76 12.49 2.38 -17.18
CA LEU A 76 11.92 2.82 -15.90
C LEU A 76 11.05 1.72 -15.29
N LEU A 77 10.20 1.07 -16.11
CA LEU A 77 9.28 0.02 -15.68
C LEU A 77 9.98 -1.27 -15.30
N GLU A 78 11.13 -1.56 -15.91
CA GLU A 78 11.98 -2.72 -15.60
C GLU A 78 12.71 -2.59 -14.26
N ARG A 79 12.85 -1.36 -13.70
CA ARG A 79 13.49 -1.16 -12.40
C ARG A 79 12.80 -2.00 -11.33
N PRO A 80 13.55 -2.62 -10.39
CA PRO A 80 13.00 -3.60 -9.44
C PRO A 80 11.76 -3.13 -8.68
N SER A 81 11.72 -1.87 -8.22
CA SER A 81 10.56 -1.36 -7.47
C SER A 81 9.31 -1.22 -8.33
N PHE A 82 9.45 -0.88 -9.62
CA PHE A 82 8.32 -0.73 -10.54
C PHE A 82 7.84 -2.08 -11.06
N SER A 83 8.76 -2.93 -11.54
CA SER A 83 8.38 -4.25 -12.07
C SER A 83 7.74 -5.14 -11.01
N GLN A 84 8.27 -5.13 -9.78
CA GLN A 84 7.65 -5.87 -8.66
C GLN A 84 6.30 -5.27 -8.24
N PHE A 85 6.17 -3.94 -8.25
CA PHE A 85 4.88 -3.29 -8.00
C PHE A 85 3.84 -3.70 -9.05
N ILE A 86 4.20 -3.65 -10.34
CA ILE A 86 3.35 -4.06 -11.46
C ILE A 86 2.94 -5.53 -11.32
N ALA A 87 3.88 -6.43 -11.01
CA ALA A 87 3.58 -7.84 -10.79
C ALA A 87 2.55 -8.05 -9.67
N MET A 88 2.66 -7.32 -8.56
CA MET A 88 1.64 -7.37 -7.50
C MET A 88 0.28 -6.85 -7.97
N MET A 89 0.21 -5.86 -8.86
CA MET A 89 -1.07 -5.34 -9.37
C MET A 89 -1.89 -6.40 -10.10
N ASP A 90 -1.22 -7.30 -10.81
CA ASP A 90 -1.85 -8.38 -11.56
C ASP A 90 -2.53 -9.44 -10.66
N ASN A 91 -2.24 -9.42 -9.35
CA ASN A 91 -2.87 -10.30 -8.37
C ASN A 91 -4.29 -9.89 -7.99
N PHE A 92 -4.71 -8.66 -8.30
CA PHE A 92 -5.97 -8.10 -7.82
C PHE A 92 -7.06 -8.07 -8.91
N ASN A 93 -8.31 -8.25 -8.51
CA ASN A 93 -9.47 -8.16 -9.37
C ASN A 93 -10.10 -6.77 -9.28
N ARG A 94 -10.14 -6.05 -10.41
CA ARG A 94 -10.87 -4.76 -10.50
C ARG A 94 -12.38 -4.86 -10.21
N LYS A 95 -12.95 -6.06 -10.17
CA LYS A 95 -14.37 -6.33 -9.87
C LYS A 95 -14.49 -7.01 -8.51
N THR A 96 -15.15 -6.32 -7.58
CA THR A 96 -15.48 -6.84 -6.24
C THR A 96 -16.31 -8.12 -6.31
N GLY A 97 -16.12 -9.05 -5.36
CA GLY A 97 -16.94 -10.26 -5.22
C GLY A 97 -16.39 -11.52 -5.90
N SER A 98 -15.17 -11.46 -6.43
CA SER A 98 -14.39 -12.62 -6.86
C SER A 98 -13.37 -13.04 -5.78
N ILE A 99 -12.86 -14.27 -5.84
CA ILE A 99 -11.81 -14.71 -4.90
C ILE A 99 -10.52 -13.95 -5.23
N GLU A 100 -9.95 -13.30 -4.23
CA GLU A 100 -8.63 -12.69 -4.25
C GLU A 100 -7.71 -13.41 -3.25
N PRO A 101 -6.40 -13.47 -3.52
CA PRO A 101 -5.70 -13.04 -4.75
C PRO A 101 -5.99 -13.93 -5.97
N ARG A 102 -5.71 -13.43 -7.19
CA ARG A 102 -5.79 -14.19 -8.47
C ARG A 102 -4.70 -15.25 -8.61
N VAL A 103 -3.67 -15.19 -7.77
CA VAL A 103 -2.52 -16.09 -7.77
C VAL A 103 -2.56 -16.99 -6.54
N PRO A 104 -1.84 -18.13 -6.54
CA PRO A 104 -1.73 -18.96 -5.34
C PRO A 104 -1.19 -18.16 -4.13
N PRO A 105 -1.65 -18.43 -2.89
CA PRO A 105 -1.20 -17.69 -1.70
C PRO A 105 0.32 -17.67 -1.51
N GLU A 106 1.02 -18.75 -1.87
CA GLU A 106 2.48 -18.81 -1.80
C GLU A 106 3.17 -17.88 -2.81
N GLN A 107 2.57 -17.69 -3.99
CA GLN A 107 3.07 -16.75 -4.98
C GLN A 107 2.87 -15.31 -4.51
N GLU A 108 1.67 -14.97 -4.03
CA GLU A 108 1.37 -13.65 -3.46
C GLU A 108 2.34 -13.29 -2.35
N LYS A 109 2.52 -14.19 -1.37
CA LYS A 109 3.45 -14.00 -0.25
C LYS A 109 4.89 -13.79 -0.71
N ARG A 110 5.34 -14.52 -1.74
CA ARG A 110 6.68 -14.34 -2.32
C ARG A 110 6.82 -12.97 -2.97
N GLU A 111 5.82 -12.51 -3.72
CA GLU A 111 5.85 -11.22 -4.41
C GLU A 111 5.83 -10.05 -3.43
N ILE A 112 4.97 -10.10 -2.40
CA ILE A 112 4.94 -9.13 -1.30
C ILE A 112 6.30 -9.09 -0.58
N SER A 113 6.83 -10.26 -0.21
CA SER A 113 8.12 -10.35 0.49
C SER A 113 9.28 -9.79 -0.34
N THR A 114 9.26 -10.03 -1.65
CA THR A 114 10.26 -9.51 -2.60
C THR A 114 10.14 -7.99 -2.71
N PHE A 115 8.92 -7.49 -2.91
CA PHE A 115 8.63 -6.07 -2.99
C PHE A 115 9.06 -5.33 -1.72
N LEU A 116 8.64 -5.81 -0.55
CA LEU A 116 9.02 -5.24 0.75
C LEU A 116 10.54 -5.19 0.92
N THR A 117 11.25 -6.25 0.54
CA THR A 117 12.72 -6.26 0.60
C THR A 117 13.32 -5.14 -0.24
N THR A 118 12.84 -4.97 -1.47
CA THR A 118 13.29 -3.92 -2.39
C THR A 118 12.98 -2.52 -1.86
N ILE A 119 11.74 -2.24 -1.48
CA ILE A 119 11.34 -0.89 -1.09
C ILE A 119 11.95 -0.50 0.25
N LEU A 120 12.01 -1.40 1.23
CA LEU A 120 12.56 -1.09 2.55
C LEU A 120 14.07 -0.83 2.50
N ALA A 121 14.78 -1.40 1.53
CA ALA A 121 16.20 -1.10 1.30
C ALA A 121 16.43 0.28 0.64
N SER A 122 15.41 0.88 0.03
CA SER A 122 15.55 2.16 -0.68
C SER A 122 15.74 3.36 0.26
N ARG A 123 16.40 4.41 -0.23
CA ARG A 123 16.71 5.61 0.56
C ARG A 123 15.49 6.32 1.17
N PRO A 124 14.33 6.43 0.50
CA PRO A 124 13.12 7.00 1.12
C PRO A 124 12.67 6.20 2.35
N TRP A 125 12.65 4.88 2.26
CA TRP A 125 12.20 4.03 3.36
C TRP A 125 13.19 3.99 4.51
N GLN A 126 14.50 4.00 4.23
CA GLN A 126 15.54 4.16 5.25
C GLN A 126 15.42 5.53 5.95
N THR A 127 15.08 6.58 5.21
CA THR A 127 14.85 7.92 5.77
C THR A 127 13.62 7.95 6.68
N LEU A 128 12.52 7.33 6.25
CA LEU A 128 11.29 7.20 7.04
C LEU A 128 11.55 6.39 8.32
N TYR A 129 12.17 5.22 8.20
CA TYR A 129 12.55 4.38 9.34
C TYR A 129 13.38 5.18 10.35
N GLY A 130 14.42 5.88 9.90
CA GLY A 130 15.28 6.68 10.77
C GLY A 130 14.51 7.82 11.47
N PHE A 131 13.53 8.44 10.81
CA PHE A 131 12.67 9.44 11.44
C PHE A 131 11.81 8.83 12.55
N LEU A 132 11.09 7.75 12.25
CA LEU A 132 10.23 7.06 13.20
C LEU A 132 11.01 6.52 14.40
N ASN A 133 12.20 5.97 14.15
CA ASN A 133 13.10 5.46 15.19
C ASN A 133 13.54 6.58 16.14
N ARG A 134 13.98 7.74 15.61
CA ARG A 134 14.37 8.91 16.45
C ARG A 134 13.21 9.46 17.27
N LYS A 135 11.97 9.34 16.78
CA LYS A 135 10.76 9.76 17.51
C LYS A 135 10.26 8.69 18.48
N GLY A 136 10.98 7.57 18.63
CA GLY A 136 10.60 6.49 19.54
C GLY A 136 9.36 5.71 19.11
N HIS A 137 8.99 5.75 17.82
CA HIS A 137 7.79 5.09 17.33
C HIS A 137 7.91 3.57 17.49
N PRO A 138 6.90 2.86 18.03
CA PRO A 138 7.01 1.43 18.35
C PRO A 138 7.27 0.55 17.13
N TYR A 139 6.87 1.00 15.94
CA TYR A 139 7.07 0.25 14.70
C TYR A 139 8.52 0.31 14.20
N ALA A 140 9.30 1.32 14.61
CA ALA A 140 10.66 1.53 14.14
C ALA A 140 11.71 1.17 15.21
N LYS A 141 11.42 0.18 16.06
CA LYS A 141 12.37 -0.28 17.09
C LYS A 141 13.59 -1.00 16.49
N ASN A 142 13.37 -1.81 15.47
CA ASN A 142 14.41 -2.46 14.66
C ASN A 142 13.85 -2.77 13.26
N PRO A 143 14.72 -3.09 12.27
CA PRO A 143 14.28 -3.31 10.89
C PRO A 143 13.29 -4.48 10.70
N SER A 144 13.41 -5.54 11.51
CA SER A 144 12.50 -6.70 11.43
C SER A 144 11.10 -6.35 11.92
N ILE A 145 11.00 -5.66 13.06
CA ILE A 145 9.73 -5.14 13.58
C ILE A 145 9.10 -4.18 12.57
N PHE A 146 9.90 -3.29 11.98
CA PHE A 146 9.40 -2.33 10.99
C PHE A 146 8.83 -3.04 9.77
N ARG A 147 9.56 -4.02 9.22
CA ARG A 147 9.07 -4.84 8.10
C ARG A 147 7.74 -5.50 8.42
N ASN A 148 7.64 -6.18 9.56
CA ASN A 148 6.41 -6.87 9.97
C ASN A 148 5.23 -5.90 10.09
N TRP A 149 5.46 -4.70 10.63
CA TRP A 149 4.42 -3.68 10.72
C TRP A 149 4.00 -3.12 9.36
N ILE A 150 4.94 -2.88 8.44
CA ILE A 150 4.61 -2.43 7.09
C ILE A 150 3.86 -3.52 6.32
N GLU A 151 4.30 -4.78 6.43
CA GLU A 151 3.61 -5.93 5.86
C GLU A 151 2.18 -6.04 6.40
N GLN A 152 2.03 -5.97 7.72
CA GLN A 152 0.73 -6.04 8.38
C GLN A 152 -0.19 -4.89 7.96
N LEU A 153 0.31 -3.66 7.96
CA LEU A 153 -0.46 -2.46 7.65
C LEU A 153 -1.00 -2.48 6.22
N TRP A 154 -0.18 -2.90 5.26
CA TRP A 154 -0.50 -2.77 3.84
C TRP A 154 -1.13 -4.03 3.24
N PHE A 155 -0.72 -5.22 3.69
CA PHE A 155 -1.03 -6.48 3.01
C PHE A 155 -1.85 -7.47 3.84
N THR A 156 -2.18 -7.15 5.11
CA THR A 156 -3.14 -7.98 5.85
C THR A 156 -4.55 -7.76 5.32
N HIS A 157 -5.23 -8.85 4.95
CA HIS A 157 -6.61 -8.81 4.50
C HIS A 157 -7.56 -8.54 5.67
N TYR A 158 -8.53 -7.65 5.48
CA TYR A 158 -9.62 -7.39 6.42
C TYR A 158 -10.99 -7.53 5.73
N SER A 159 -12.02 -7.87 6.53
CA SER A 159 -13.38 -8.06 6.02
C SER A 159 -14.15 -6.74 5.99
N ARG A 160 -14.77 -6.40 4.85
CA ARG A 160 -15.59 -5.19 4.70
C ARG A 160 -17.06 -5.38 5.04
N SER A 161 -17.60 -6.59 4.86
CA SER A 161 -18.94 -6.93 5.31
C SER A 161 -19.10 -8.44 5.48
N LYS A 162 -19.67 -8.86 6.61
CA LYS A 162 -20.18 -10.22 6.87
C LYS A 162 -19.27 -11.40 6.47
N GLY A 163 -17.97 -11.33 6.78
CA GLY A 163 -17.19 -12.54 7.07
C GLY A 163 -16.27 -13.08 5.97
N LYS A 164 -16.01 -12.35 4.88
CA LYS A 164 -14.85 -12.62 4.01
C LYS A 164 -13.85 -11.50 4.13
N ALA A 165 -12.61 -11.83 4.53
CA ALA A 165 -11.48 -10.93 4.42
C ALA A 165 -11.08 -10.93 2.94
N ASP A 166 -11.54 -9.92 2.23
CA ASP A 166 -11.51 -9.87 0.76
C ASP A 166 -10.72 -8.68 0.24
N SER A 167 -9.96 -7.98 1.10
CA SER A 167 -9.09 -6.91 0.63
C SER A 167 -8.04 -6.41 1.60
N SER A 168 -7.04 -5.71 1.07
CA SER A 168 -5.91 -5.12 1.81
C SER A 168 -5.78 -3.61 1.59
N ALA A 169 -5.14 -2.86 2.51
CA ALA A 169 -4.96 -1.42 2.36
C ALA A 169 -4.14 -1.05 1.10
N PHE A 170 -3.27 -1.95 0.66
CA PHE A 170 -2.54 -1.82 -0.60
C PHE A 170 -3.48 -1.72 -1.80
N GLU A 171 -4.48 -2.60 -1.89
CA GLU A 171 -5.49 -2.55 -2.95
C GLU A 171 -6.28 -1.24 -2.94
N HIS A 172 -6.77 -0.84 -1.77
CA HIS A 172 -7.56 0.39 -1.61
C HIS A 172 -6.84 1.62 -2.15
N VAL A 173 -5.56 1.76 -1.79
CA VAL A 173 -4.76 2.96 -2.08
C VAL A 173 -4.19 2.93 -3.48
N PHE A 174 -3.73 1.77 -3.97
CA PHE A 174 -3.01 1.70 -5.23
C PHE A 174 -3.84 1.14 -6.39
N MET A 175 -4.73 0.18 -6.16
CA MET A 175 -5.51 -0.44 -7.24
C MET A 175 -6.76 0.35 -7.59
N GLY A 176 -7.21 1.20 -6.66
CA GLY A 176 -8.39 2.04 -6.84
C GLY A 176 -9.64 1.17 -6.86
N GLU A 177 -10.41 1.20 -5.79
CA GLU A 177 -11.67 0.49 -5.77
C GLU A 177 -12.72 1.12 -6.68
N VAL A 178 -13.18 0.33 -7.65
CA VAL A 178 -14.53 0.51 -8.19
C VAL A 178 -15.49 -0.15 -7.21
N SER A 179 -15.83 0.55 -6.14
CA SER A 179 -17.04 0.18 -5.41
C SER A 179 -18.20 0.30 -6.40
N MET A 180 -18.89 -0.81 -6.66
CA MET A 180 -20.10 -0.84 -7.49
C MET A 180 -21.25 -0.14 -6.74
N LEU A 181 -21.14 1.17 -6.52
CA LEU A 181 -22.28 2.05 -6.30
C LEU A 181 -22.74 2.62 -7.65
N ASN A 182 -23.01 1.73 -8.62
CA ASN A 182 -24.00 2.01 -9.64
C ASN A 182 -24.48 0.72 -10.30
N LYS A 183 -25.63 0.22 -9.83
CA LYS A 183 -26.38 -0.88 -10.45
C LYS A 183 -27.04 -0.50 -11.79
N ASN A 184 -26.55 0.51 -12.51
CA ASN A 184 -27.00 0.87 -13.85
C ASN A 184 -25.94 1.72 -14.58
N PRO A 185 -25.07 1.13 -15.41
CA PRO A 185 -24.28 1.92 -16.33
C PRO A 185 -25.21 2.41 -17.44
N LYS A 186 -25.58 3.70 -17.42
CA LYS A 186 -26.02 4.33 -18.67
C LYS A 186 -24.79 4.42 -19.56
N VAL A 187 -24.82 3.64 -20.62
CA VAL A 187 -23.96 3.79 -21.80
C VAL A 187 -24.17 5.21 -22.33
N TYR A 188 -23.10 5.98 -22.42
CA TYR A 188 -22.99 7.15 -23.29
C TYR A 188 -21.80 6.91 -24.20
#